data_AF-A0A484YXS5-F1
#
_entry.id   AF-A0A484YXS5-F1
#
_cell.length_a   1.000
_cell.length_b   1.000
_cell.length_c   1.000
_cell.angle_alpha   90.00
_cell.angle_beta   90.00
_cell.angle_gamma   90.00
#
_symmetry.space_group_name_H-M   'P 1'
#
loop_
_entity.id
_entity.type
_entity.pdbx_description
1 polymer ?
#
loop_
_entity_poly.entity_id
_entity_poly.type
_entity_poly.pdbx_seq_one_letter_code
_entity_poly.pdbx_strand_id
1 'polypeptide(L)'
;MTKPVLFYFWSERSQHCLELTPVLERLAAQYNGQFILAKLDCDAEQMVASQFGLRAIPTVYLFQNGQPVDGFQGAAARRGDPRPAG
;
A
#
# COMPACT_ATOMS: atom_id res chain seq x y z
N MET A 1 9.93 19.78 5.78
CA MET A 1 9.86 18.80 4.68
C MET A 1 8.77 17.80 4.99
N THR A 2 7.76 17.70 4.14
CA THR A 2 6.70 16.69 4.24
C THR A 2 7.27 15.34 3.81
N LYS A 3 7.23 14.34 4.68
CA LYS A 3 7.68 12.98 4.34
C LYS A 3 6.65 12.32 3.41
N PRO A 4 7.08 11.60 2.37
CA PRO A 4 6.19 10.74 1.61
C PRO A 4 5.51 9.73 2.54
N VAL A 5 4.23 9.46 2.29
CA VAL A 5 3.46 8.47 3.04
C VAL A 5 3.09 7.34 2.09
N LEU A 6 3.54 6.14 2.40
CA LEU A 6 3.18 4.93 1.69
C LEU A 6 2.03 4.28 2.45
N PHE A 7 0.80 4.45 1.97
CA PHE A 7 -0.37 3.77 2.50
C PHE A 7 -0.39 2.33 2.00
N TYR A 8 -0.49 1.39 2.93
CA TYR A 8 -0.59 -0.03 2.66
C TYR A 8 -1.91 -0.57 3.22
N PHE A 9 -2.83 -0.85 2.31
CA PHE A 9 -4.14 -1.43 2.60
C PHE A 9 -4.01 -2.94 2.60
N TRP A 10 -4.24 -3.55 3.76
CA TRP A 10 -3.98 -4.96 4.00
C TRP A 10 -5.13 -5.62 4.75
N SER A 11 -5.12 -6.95 4.74
CA SER A 11 -6.06 -7.81 5.46
C SER A 11 -5.35 -9.11 5.82
N GLU A 12 -5.61 -9.63 7.02
CA GLU A 12 -5.09 -10.94 7.47
C GLU A 12 -5.65 -12.10 6.64
N ARG A 13 -6.77 -11.88 5.94
CA ARG A 13 -7.45 -12.89 5.13
C ARG A 13 -6.83 -13.07 3.75
N SER A 14 -5.93 -12.18 3.34
CA SER A 14 -5.27 -12.21 2.03
C SER A 14 -3.87 -12.82 2.12
N GLN A 15 -3.66 -13.96 1.46
CA GLN A 15 -2.34 -14.60 1.41
C GLN A 15 -1.26 -13.69 0.81
N HIS A 16 -1.61 -12.86 -0.18
CA HIS A 16 -0.69 -11.89 -0.77
C HIS A 16 -0.27 -10.78 0.20
N CYS A 17 -1.13 -10.43 1.16
CA CYS A 17 -0.76 -9.49 2.23
C CYS A 17 0.28 -10.08 3.17
N LEU A 18 0.18 -11.37 3.49
CA LEU A 18 1.15 -12.05 4.37
C LEU A 18 2.56 -12.05 3.75
N GLU A 19 2.66 -12.16 2.43
CA GLU A 19 3.93 -12.08 1.70
C GLU A 19 4.47 -10.65 1.60
N LEU A 20 3.60 -9.66 1.35
CA LEU A 20 4.00 -8.27 1.09
C LEU A 20 4.34 -7.49 2.37
N THR A 21 3.63 -7.75 3.47
CA THR A 21 3.83 -7.08 4.77
C THR A 21 5.28 -7.06 5.23
N PRO A 22 6.00 -8.21 5.34
CA PRO A 22 7.39 -8.22 5.78
C PRO A 22 8.36 -7.57 4.77
N VAL A 23 7.98 -7.45 3.48
CA VAL A 23 8.77 -6.71 2.50
C VAL A 23 8.67 -5.21 2.78
N LEU A 24 7.46 -4.69 2.95
CA LEU A 24 7.22 -3.27 3.21
C LEU A 24 7.80 -2.82 4.55
N GLU A 25 7.66 -3.63 5.60
CA GLU A 25 8.23 -3.33 6.92
C GLU A 25 9.76 -3.27 6.89
N ARG A 26 10.41 -4.21 6.18
CA ARG A 26 11.87 -4.18 5.98
C ARG A 26 12.31 -2.95 5.21
N LEU A 27 11.56 -2.52 4.21
CA LEU A 27 11.85 -1.29 3.47
C LEU A 27 11.69 -0.07 4.39
N ALA A 28 10.58 0.03 5.13
CA ALA A 28 10.36 1.14 6.06
C ALA A 28 11.49 1.28 7.08
N ALA A 29 12.00 0.15 7.59
CA ALA A 29 13.15 0.11 8.48
C ALA A 29 14.46 0.55 7.77
N GLN A 30 14.74 0.02 6.58
CA GLN A 30 15.96 0.34 5.81
C GLN A 30 16.05 1.81 5.41
N TYR A 31 14.93 2.40 4.99
CA TYR A 31 14.88 3.79 4.57
C TYR A 31 14.85 4.77 5.76
N ASN A 32 14.84 4.28 7.00
CA ASN A 32 15.06 5.01 8.25
C ASN A 32 14.35 6.38 8.31
N GLY A 33 13.04 6.38 8.05
CA GLY A 33 12.21 7.58 8.14
C GLY A 33 12.29 8.53 6.96
N GLN A 34 12.88 8.13 5.82
CA GLN A 34 12.74 8.82 4.54
C GLN A 34 11.29 8.82 4.04
N PHE A 35 10.49 7.82 4.41
CA PHE A 35 9.04 7.77 4.19
C PHE A 35 8.33 7.19 5.42
N ILE A 36 7.01 7.35 5.47
CA ILE A 36 6.14 6.78 6.51
C ILE A 36 5.36 5.61 5.89
N LEU A 37 5.48 4.41 6.46
CA LEU A 37 4.62 3.29 6.09
C LEU A 37 3.35 3.33 6.94
N ALA A 38 2.23 3.71 6.33
CA ALA A 38 0.92 3.77 6.98
C ALA A 38 0.13 2.50 6.65
N LYS A 39 0.09 1.53 7.58
CA LYS A 39 -0.66 0.28 7.42
C LYS A 39 -2.13 0.53 7.79
N LEU A 40 -3.05 0.19 6.91
CA LEU A 40 -4.49 0.25 7.14
C LEU A 40 -5.08 -1.14 6.99
N ASP A 41 -5.56 -1.68 8.11
CA ASP A 41 -6.28 -2.94 8.14
C ASP A 41 -7.70 -2.72 7.60
N CYS A 42 -7.99 -3.29 6.45
CA CYS A 42 -9.28 -3.14 5.78
C CYS A 42 -10.40 -3.93 6.45
N ASP A 43 -10.08 -4.96 7.25
CA ASP A 43 -11.08 -5.72 8.02
C ASP A 43 -11.53 -4.90 9.24
N ALA A 44 -10.59 -4.21 9.89
CA ALA A 44 -10.87 -3.33 11.04
C ALA A 44 -11.44 -1.97 10.63
N GLU A 45 -10.86 -1.33 9.60
CA GLU A 45 -11.15 0.05 9.19
C GLU A 45 -11.95 0.12 7.88
N GLN A 46 -13.04 -0.65 7.79
CA GLN A 46 -13.86 -0.80 6.58
C GLN A 46 -14.39 0.53 6.03
N MET A 47 -14.79 1.45 6.91
CA MET A 47 -15.29 2.77 6.52
C MET A 47 -14.19 3.66 5.92
N VAL A 48 -12.95 3.53 6.39
CA VAL A 48 -11.84 4.27 5.80
C VAL A 48 -11.44 3.62 4.48
N ALA A 49 -11.32 2.29 4.45
CA ALA A 49 -11.00 1.54 3.24
C ALA A 49 -11.99 1.82 2.09
N SER A 50 -13.30 1.94 2.38
CA SER A 50 -14.33 2.24 1.37
C SER A 50 -14.19 3.64 0.76
N GLN A 51 -13.72 4.64 1.53
CA GLN A 51 -13.46 5.99 1.02
C GLN A 51 -12.30 6.03 0.01
N PHE A 52 -11.35 5.10 0.11
CA PHE A 52 -10.25 4.97 -0.85
C PHE A 52 -10.65 4.23 -2.14
N GLY A 53 -11.87 3.69 -2.24
CA GLY A 53 -12.35 3.02 -3.45
C GLY A 53 -11.50 1.82 -3.88
N LEU A 54 -10.96 1.07 -2.90
CA LEU A 54 -10.08 -0.07 -3.15
C LEU A 54 -10.81 -1.13 -4.00
N ARG A 55 -10.17 -1.57 -5.09
CA ARG A 55 -10.72 -2.64 -5.96
C ARG A 55 -10.15 -4.02 -5.62
N ALA A 56 -8.96 -4.06 -5.04
CA ALA A 56 -8.28 -5.28 -4.63
C ALA A 56 -7.41 -5.06 -3.39
N ILE A 57 -7.11 -6.12 -2.66
CA ILE A 57 -6.18 -6.13 -1.52
C ILE A 57 -5.10 -7.21 -1.82
N PRO A 58 -3.80 -6.93 -1.64
CA PRO A 58 -3.22 -5.69 -1.10
C PRO A 58 -3.29 -4.50 -2.06
N THR A 59 -3.42 -3.28 -1.53
CA THR A 59 -3.24 -2.05 -2.32
C THR A 59 -2.22 -1.16 -1.63
N VAL A 60 -1.36 -0.53 -2.43
CA VAL A 60 -0.35 0.41 -1.94
C VAL A 60 -0.47 1.73 -2.70
N TYR A 61 -0.54 2.84 -1.99
CA TYR A 61 -0.51 4.19 -2.57
C TYR A 61 0.62 5.02 -1.96
N LEU A 62 1.39 5.67 -2.82
CA LEU A 62 2.39 6.66 -2.42
C LEU A 62 1.76 8.04 -2.47
N PHE A 63 1.74 8.72 -1.34
CA PHE A 63 1.32 10.09 -1.19
C PHE A 63 2.51 11.01 -0.98
N GLN A 64 2.54 12.11 -1.72
CA GLN A 64 3.50 13.19 -1.53
C GLN A 64 2.74 14.51 -1.52
N ASN A 65 3.04 15.37 -0.53
CA ASN A 65 2.36 16.67 -0.35
C ASN A 65 0.82 16.56 -0.31
N GLY A 66 0.30 15.50 0.30
CA GLY A 66 -1.14 15.27 0.46
C GLY A 66 -1.86 14.78 -0.80
N GLN A 67 -1.14 14.46 -1.87
CA GLN A 67 -1.71 13.94 -3.13
C GLN A 67 -1.15 12.54 -3.43
N PRO A 68 -1.97 11.62 -3.97
CA PRO A 68 -1.47 10.34 -4.47
C PRO A 68 -0.64 10.59 -5.74
N VAL A 69 0.60 10.10 -5.77
CA VAL A 69 1.51 10.27 -6.90
C VAL A 69 1.79 8.95 -7.64
N ASP A 70 1.65 7.81 -6.97
CA ASP A 70 1.87 6.49 -7.54
C ASP A 70 1.19 5.42 -6.68
N GLY A 71 1.07 4.19 -7.20
CA GLY A 71 0.51 3.07 -6.46
C GLY A 71 0.32 1.81 -7.30
N PHE A 72 0.02 0.71 -6.62
CA PHE A 72 -0.36 -0.55 -7.24
C PHE A 72 -1.44 -1.25 -6.42
N GLN A 73 -2.24 -2.07 -7.10
CA GLN A 73 -3.30 -2.89 -6.50
C GLN A 73 -3.06 -4.34 -6.86
N GLY A 74 -3.30 -5.26 -5.93
CA GLY A 74 -3.07 -6.69 -6.06
C GLY A 74 -1.66 -7.14 -5.69
N ALA A 75 -1.39 -8.44 -5.84
CA ALA A 75 -0.06 -9.00 -5.69
C ALA A 75 0.89 -8.21 -6.58
N ALA A 76 1.90 -7.57 -5.98
CA ALA A 76 2.83 -6.70 -6.70
C ALA A 76 3.30 -7.44 -7.96
N ALA A 77 2.85 -6.93 -9.12
CA ALA A 77 3.11 -7.52 -10.41
C ALA A 77 4.61 -7.77 -10.52
N ARG A 78 4.97 -9.04 -10.73
CA ARG A 78 6.32 -9.40 -11.17
C ARG A 78 6.68 -8.49 -12.34
N ARG A 79 7.89 -7.94 -12.34
CA ARG A 79 8.45 -7.08 -13.39
C ARG A 79 8.08 -7.65 -14.78
N GLY A 80 7.08 -7.07 -15.45
CA GLY A 80 6.55 -7.56 -16.73
C GLY A 80 5.02 -7.51 -16.91
N ASP A 81 4.22 -7.33 -15.85
CA ASP A 81 2.76 -7.22 -16.01
C ASP A 81 2.37 -5.80 -16.47
N PRO A 82 1.71 -5.62 -17.63
CA PRO A 82 1.23 -4.31 -18.04
C PRO A 82 0.23 -3.79 -17.01
N ARG A 83 0.45 -2.55 -16.53
CA ARG A 83 -0.53 -1.84 -15.69
C ARG A 83 -1.93 -2.02 -16.31
N PRO A 84 -2.97 -2.38 -15.54
CA PRO A 84 -4.33 -2.28 -16.05
C PRO A 84 -4.59 -0.79 -16.31
N ALA A 85 -4.67 -0.44 -17.59
CA ALA A 85 -5.19 0.85 -18.03
C ALA A 85 -6.67 0.88 -17.65
N GLY A 86 -7.02 1.74 -16.69
CA GLY A 86 -8.40 1.95 -16.24
C GLY A 86 -8.55 3.35 -15.71
#